data_AF-G9ZJM3-F1
#
_entry.id   AF-G9ZJM3-F1
#
_cell.length_a   1.000
_cell.length_b   1.000
_cell.length_c   1.000
_cell.angle_alpha   90.00
_cell.angle_beta   90.00
_cell.angle_gamma   90.00
#
_symmetry.space_group_name_H-M   'P 1'
#
loop_
_entity.id
_entity.type
_entity.pdbx_description
1 polymer ?
#
loop_
_entity_poly.entity_id
_entity_poly.type
_entity_poly.pdbx_seq_one_letter_code
_entity_poly.pdbx_strand_id
1 'polypeptide(L)'
;MFLWLRHHNYYRILGVPSTAGVPEIRNAVSALRKRDAAGSYTATLNTIEETLSDPQKRNAYDDQLGLTAGLRGDYYVAIQAQAEPKKQTFVDVTGREYGSEEALRNAQKARYNQMAAELEDWEKGLTARDHLLSSGRAMLFLGMLAMALAIAFFSGKPFYDDYRARQQSEEAYVALSNAGNEVMSLIRSNKVFPSSYSNDGEYYHIGVEGDNAIKLSFNQKAYNGLQGSSITFELYQIPNAGVDWRCRTDLPEDYVPVRCPK
;
A
#
# COMPACT_ATOMS: atom_id res chain seq x y z
N MET A 1 4.25 33.78 -1.09
CA MET A 1 5.58 33.70 -0.43
C MET A 1 5.57 32.46 0.45
N PHE A 2 5.93 31.30 -0.12
CA PHE A 2 5.90 30.02 0.58
C PHE A 2 7.33 29.56 0.85
N LEU A 3 7.70 29.55 2.14
CA LEU A 3 8.89 28.87 2.64
C LEU A 3 8.77 27.37 2.37
N TRP A 4 9.63 26.83 1.50
CA TRP A 4 9.88 25.39 1.39
C TRP A 4 11.30 25.07 1.88
N LEU A 5 11.46 25.06 3.20
CA LEU A 5 12.55 24.35 3.87
C LEU A 5 11.99 22.99 4.30
N ARG A 6 12.18 21.94 3.50
CA ARG A 6 12.05 20.53 3.94
C ARG A 6 12.73 19.60 2.93
N HIS A 7 13.67 18.80 3.43
CA HIS A 7 14.59 17.90 2.72
C HIS A 7 13.95 17.09 1.57
N HIS A 8 14.52 17.19 0.36
CA HIS A 8 14.05 16.47 -0.83
C HIS A 8 14.68 15.07 -0.87
N ASN A 9 13.89 14.07 -0.46
CA ASN A 9 14.27 12.66 -0.52
C ASN A 9 14.32 12.16 -1.99
N TYR A 10 15.38 11.45 -2.38
CA TYR A 10 15.57 10.89 -3.71
C TYR A 10 14.44 9.95 -4.15
N TYR A 11 13.88 9.17 -3.23
CA TYR A 11 12.70 8.32 -3.50
C TYR A 11 11.48 9.14 -3.91
N ARG A 12 11.30 10.31 -3.27
CA ARG A 12 10.20 11.23 -3.58
C ARG A 12 10.41 11.95 -4.90
N ILE A 13 11.65 12.26 -5.26
CA ILE A 13 12.00 12.83 -6.58
C ILE A 13 11.71 11.82 -7.70
N LEU A 14 12.01 10.53 -7.46
CA LEU A 14 11.74 9.45 -8.41
C LEU A 14 10.27 8.99 -8.44
N GLY A 15 9.47 9.32 -7.42
CA GLY A 15 8.09 8.85 -7.28
C GLY A 15 7.99 7.35 -6.98
N VAL A 16 9.03 6.77 -6.38
CA VAL A 16 9.09 5.33 -6.02
C VAL A 16 9.15 5.17 -4.50
N PRO A 17 8.61 4.07 -3.93
CA PRO A 17 8.74 3.80 -2.50
C PRO A 17 10.21 3.54 -2.11
N SER A 18 10.58 3.76 -0.85
CA SER A 18 11.94 3.45 -0.35
C SER A 18 12.27 1.96 -0.36
N THR A 19 11.23 1.12 -0.46
CA THR A 19 11.32 -0.33 -0.64
C THR A 19 11.59 -0.75 -2.09
N ALA A 20 11.59 0.17 -3.06
CA ALA A 20 11.71 -0.15 -4.48
C ALA A 20 13.01 -0.88 -4.82
N GLY A 21 12.93 -1.86 -5.71
CA GLY A 21 14.09 -2.61 -6.20
C GLY A 21 14.97 -1.78 -7.14
N VAL A 22 16.23 -2.19 -7.33
CA VAL A 22 17.16 -1.52 -8.28
C VAL A 22 16.59 -1.41 -9.72
N PRO A 23 15.89 -2.43 -10.26
CA PRO A 23 15.25 -2.31 -11.57
C PRO A 23 14.17 -1.22 -11.64
N GLU A 24 13.39 -1.05 -10.56
CA GLU A 24 12.34 -0.04 -10.49
C GLU A 24 12.92 1.38 -10.39
N ILE A 25 13.99 1.55 -9.62
CA ILE A 25 14.75 2.81 -9.52
C ILE A 25 15.30 3.22 -10.89
N ARG A 26 15.94 2.29 -11.62
CA ARG A 26 16.47 2.56 -12.96
C ARG A 26 15.38 2.92 -13.96
N ASN A 27 14.23 2.26 -13.88
CA ASN A 27 13.07 2.57 -14.72
C ASN A 27 12.52 3.98 -14.44
N ALA A 28 12.43 4.37 -13.16
CA ALA A 28 11.99 5.71 -12.77
C ALA A 28 12.96 6.81 -13.23
N VAL A 29 14.27 6.59 -13.07
CA VAL A 29 15.32 7.49 -13.59
C VAL A 29 15.20 7.63 -15.11
N SER A 30 15.05 6.52 -15.84
CA SER A 30 14.89 6.52 -17.29
C SER A 30 13.63 7.29 -17.74
N ALA A 31 12.52 7.13 -17.03
CA ALA A 31 11.29 7.87 -17.30
C ALA A 31 11.45 9.39 -17.10
N LEU A 32 12.17 9.82 -16.06
CA LEU A 32 12.47 11.23 -15.82
C LEU A 32 13.46 11.80 -16.85
N ARG A 33 14.49 11.04 -17.24
CA ARG A 33 15.41 11.43 -18.32
C ARG A 33 14.71 11.67 -19.66
N LYS A 34 13.70 10.84 -19.99
CA LYS A 34 12.88 11.04 -21.20
C LYS A 34 12.03 12.31 -21.15
N ARG A 35 11.66 12.77 -19.95
CA ARG A 35 10.90 14.00 -19.74
C ARG A 35 11.79 15.25 -19.68
N ASP A 36 13.06 15.10 -19.29
CA ASP A 36 14.06 16.15 -19.25
C ASP A 36 14.76 16.32 -20.61
N ALA A 37 14.02 16.74 -21.64
CA ALA A 37 14.55 16.95 -22.99
C ALA A 37 15.62 18.05 -23.08
N ALA A 38 15.66 18.97 -22.10
CA ALA A 38 16.63 20.06 -22.01
C ALA A 38 17.88 19.72 -21.17
N GLY A 39 17.93 18.51 -20.58
CA GLY A 39 19.07 18.03 -19.78
C GLY A 39 19.32 18.82 -18.49
N SER A 40 18.37 19.63 -18.03
CA SER A 40 18.54 20.55 -16.90
C SER A 40 18.71 19.84 -15.56
N TYR A 41 18.32 18.57 -15.47
CA TYR A 41 18.37 17.75 -14.26
C TYR A 41 19.29 16.53 -14.42
N THR A 42 20.07 16.44 -15.50
CA THR A 42 20.96 15.31 -15.80
C THR A 42 21.92 15.02 -14.65
N ALA A 43 22.56 16.04 -14.08
CA ALA A 43 23.49 15.89 -12.97
C ALA A 43 22.79 15.30 -11.72
N THR A 44 21.62 15.83 -11.37
CA THR A 44 20.82 15.37 -10.24
C THR A 44 20.33 13.93 -10.44
N LEU A 45 19.86 13.58 -11.64
CA LEU A 45 19.40 12.23 -11.96
C LEU A 45 20.56 11.21 -11.94
N ASN A 46 21.77 11.62 -12.36
CA ASN A 46 22.97 10.78 -12.26
C ASN A 46 23.35 10.52 -10.80
N THR A 47 23.36 11.56 -9.96
CA THR A 47 23.62 11.41 -8.52
C THR A 47 22.60 10.51 -7.83
N ILE A 48 21.31 10.65 -8.20
CA ILE A 48 20.25 9.78 -7.68
C ILE A 48 20.45 8.33 -8.12
N GLU A 49 20.74 8.09 -9.40
CA GLU A 49 20.99 6.73 -9.91
C GLU A 49 22.21 6.10 -9.24
N GLU A 50 23.30 6.85 -9.08
CA GLU A 50 24.52 6.38 -8.42
C GLU A 50 24.30 6.07 -6.94
N THR A 51 23.56 6.91 -6.23
CA THR A 51 23.29 6.73 -4.80
C THR A 51 22.34 5.57 -4.55
N LEU A 52 21.29 5.41 -5.36
CA LEU A 52 20.24 4.43 -5.12
C LEU A 52 20.46 3.08 -5.82
N SER A 53 21.31 3.01 -6.85
CA SER A 53 21.64 1.75 -7.54
C SER A 53 22.80 1.00 -6.89
N ASP A 54 23.67 1.69 -6.13
CA ASP A 54 24.74 1.06 -5.37
C ASP A 54 24.24 0.63 -3.98
N PRO A 55 24.36 -0.66 -3.63
CA PRO A 55 23.91 -1.18 -2.33
C PRO A 55 24.47 -0.46 -1.11
N GLN A 56 25.77 -0.15 -1.09
CA GLN A 56 26.44 0.46 0.06
C GLN A 56 26.06 1.93 0.19
N LYS A 57 26.03 2.67 -0.93
CA LYS A 57 25.62 4.08 -0.94
C LYS A 57 24.15 4.25 -0.58
N ARG A 58 23.29 3.34 -1.05
CA ARG A 58 21.87 3.32 -0.72
C ARG A 58 21.65 3.09 0.77
N ASN A 59 22.33 2.12 1.37
CA ASN A 59 22.23 1.89 2.81
C ASN A 59 22.66 3.10 3.64
N ALA A 60 23.78 3.74 3.29
CA ALA A 60 24.24 4.95 3.96
C ALA A 60 23.23 6.11 3.81
N TYR A 61 22.58 6.22 2.65
CA TYR A 61 21.52 7.19 2.40
C TYR A 61 20.24 6.88 3.21
N ASP A 62 19.86 5.60 3.30
CA ASP A 62 18.71 5.14 4.10
C ASP A 62 18.94 5.34 5.61
N ASP A 63 20.18 5.18 6.07
CA ASP A 63 20.61 5.51 7.44
C ASP A 63 20.50 7.01 7.73
N GLN A 64 20.92 7.87 6.79
CA GLN A 64 20.75 9.32 6.91
C GLN A 64 19.29 9.75 6.95
N LEU A 65 18.41 9.01 6.27
CA LEU A 65 16.96 9.25 6.29
C LEU A 65 16.25 8.68 7.54
N GLY A 66 16.96 7.94 8.39
CA GLY A 66 16.37 7.31 9.58
C GLY A 66 15.37 6.19 9.25
N LEU A 67 15.51 5.54 8.08
CA LEU A 67 14.58 4.49 7.65
C LEU A 67 14.78 3.21 8.47
N THR A 68 13.70 2.74 9.08
CA THR A 68 13.66 1.44 9.79
C THR A 68 13.87 0.28 8.82
N ALA A 69 14.42 -0.85 9.29
CA ALA A 69 14.80 -1.98 8.45
C ALA A 69 13.69 -2.51 7.51
N GLY A 70 12.40 -2.42 7.91
CA GLY A 70 11.27 -2.82 7.06
C GLY A 70 10.88 -1.84 5.93
N LEU A 71 11.51 -0.68 5.87
CA LEU A 71 11.29 0.36 4.85
C LEU A 71 12.47 0.50 3.88
N ARG A 72 13.51 -0.32 4.02
CA ARG A 72 14.68 -0.37 3.14
C ARG A 72 14.44 -1.40 2.04
N GLY A 73 14.70 -1.04 0.79
CA GLY A 73 14.43 -1.92 -0.35
C GLY A 73 15.42 -3.08 -0.47
N ASP A 74 14.85 -4.29 -0.50
CA ASP A 74 15.38 -5.59 -0.90
C ASP A 74 16.75 -6.04 -0.38
N TYR A 75 16.68 -6.79 0.73
CA TYR A 75 17.17 -8.16 1.00
C TYR A 75 18.61 -8.59 0.61
N TYR A 76 19.19 -8.15 -0.50
CA TYR A 76 20.52 -8.61 -0.96
C TYR A 76 21.70 -7.80 -0.37
N VAL A 77 21.44 -6.58 0.07
CA VAL A 77 22.50 -5.70 0.61
C VAL A 77 22.90 -6.10 2.04
N ALA A 78 21.94 -6.56 2.85
CA ALA A 78 22.21 -7.03 4.20
C ALA A 78 23.11 -8.29 4.22
N ILE A 79 22.98 -9.14 3.19
CA ILE A 79 23.78 -10.37 3.05
C ILE A 79 25.21 -10.05 2.58
N GLN A 80 25.41 -9.07 1.69
CA GLN A 80 26.75 -8.66 1.27
C GLN A 80 27.50 -7.85 2.32
N ALA A 81 26.81 -7.06 3.14
CA ALA A 81 27.44 -6.27 4.22
C ALA A 81 28.00 -7.15 5.36
N GLN A 82 27.51 -8.39 5.52
CA GLN A 82 28.01 -9.36 6.50
C GLN A 82 29.04 -10.35 5.93
N ALA A 83 29.32 -10.31 4.62
CA ALA A 83 30.34 -11.16 4.02
C ALA A 83 31.72 -10.52 4.25
N GLU A 84 32.45 -10.98 5.26
CA GLU A 84 33.88 -10.71 5.39
C GLU A 84 34.60 -11.03 4.06
N PRO A 85 35.62 -10.25 3.65
CA PRO A 85 36.28 -10.45 2.38
C PRO A 85 37.01 -11.80 2.39
N LYS A 86 36.41 -12.83 1.77
CA LYS A 86 37.08 -14.09 1.50
C LYS A 86 38.34 -13.79 0.68
N LYS A 87 39.51 -14.08 1.26
CA LYS A 87 40.80 -14.04 0.57
C LYS A 87 40.70 -14.88 -0.71
N GLN A 88 40.66 -14.21 -1.85
CA GLN A 88 40.84 -14.85 -3.14
C GLN A 88 42.34 -15.13 -3.30
N THR A 89 42.77 -16.36 -3.02
CA THR A 89 44.05 -16.85 -3.52
C THR A 89 43.90 -17.07 -5.02
N PHE A 90 44.35 -16.11 -5.81
CA PHE A 90 44.56 -16.30 -7.24
C PHE A 90 45.63 -17.38 -7.42
N VAL A 91 45.24 -18.53 -7.96
CA VAL A 91 46.19 -19.48 -8.52
C VAL A 91 46.54 -18.94 -9.90
N ASP A 92 47.77 -18.46 -10.04
CA ASP A 92 48.35 -18.03 -11.30
C ASP A 92 48.40 -19.24 -12.25
N VAL A 93 47.66 -19.17 -13.36
CA VAL A 93 47.66 -20.18 -14.43
C VAL A 93 48.46 -19.65 -15.62
N THR A 94 49.65 -19.10 -15.37
CA THR A 94 50.61 -18.85 -16.45
C THR A 94 51.62 -19.98 -16.51
N GLY A 95 51.68 -20.58 -17.70
CA GLY A 95 52.19 -21.91 -17.96
C GLY A 95 53.62 -22.18 -17.51
N ARG A 96 53.83 -23.43 -17.05
CA ARG A 96 54.94 -24.28 -17.46
C ARG A 96 54.55 -25.74 -17.23
N GLU A 97 54.89 -26.56 -18.22
CA GLU A 97 54.69 -28.01 -18.24
C GLU A 97 55.39 -28.72 -17.08
N TYR A 98 55.00 -29.99 -16.92
CA TYR A 98 55.45 -31.01 -15.95
C TYR A 98 54.81 -30.87 -14.56
N GLY A 99 54.27 -31.93 -13.97
CA GLY A 99 54.36 -33.34 -14.27
C GLY A 99 53.92 -34.13 -13.05
N SER A 100 53.71 -35.43 -13.25
CA SER A 100 53.15 -36.41 -12.31
C SER A 100 51.63 -36.34 -12.14
N GLU A 101 50.99 -37.42 -12.58
CA GLU A 101 49.63 -37.84 -12.23
C GLU A 101 49.37 -37.81 -10.70
N GLU A 102 50.44 -37.84 -9.91
CA GLU A 102 50.44 -37.73 -8.44
C GLU A 102 50.05 -36.33 -7.95
N ALA A 103 50.43 -35.25 -8.64
CA ALA A 103 50.03 -33.89 -8.29
C ALA A 103 48.52 -33.67 -8.52
N LEU A 104 47.97 -34.25 -9.60
CA LEU A 104 46.54 -34.25 -9.88
C LEU A 104 45.77 -35.12 -8.87
N ARG A 105 46.30 -36.30 -8.50
CA ARG A 105 45.70 -37.14 -7.45
C ARG A 105 45.75 -36.48 -6.07
N ASN A 106 46.83 -35.78 -5.73
CA ASN A 106 46.92 -35.05 -4.47
C ASN A 106 46.00 -33.83 -4.45
N ALA A 107 45.84 -33.12 -5.57
CA ALA A 107 44.86 -32.04 -5.69
C ALA A 107 43.40 -32.56 -5.61
N GLN A 108 43.12 -33.71 -6.22
CA GLN A 108 41.82 -34.37 -6.09
C GLN A 108 41.56 -34.87 -4.67
N LYS A 109 42.57 -35.45 -4.01
CA LYS A 109 42.46 -35.93 -2.62
C LYS A 109 42.31 -34.77 -1.64
N ALA A 110 42.99 -33.65 -1.87
CA ALA A 110 42.79 -32.41 -1.13
C ALA A 110 41.36 -31.86 -1.31
N ARG A 111 40.82 -31.89 -2.53
CA ARG A 111 39.40 -31.56 -2.79
C ARG A 111 38.43 -32.50 -2.09
N TYR A 112 38.68 -33.81 -2.12
CA TYR A 112 37.84 -34.80 -1.43
C TYR A 112 37.87 -34.61 0.09
N ASN A 113 39.04 -34.34 0.66
CA ASN A 113 39.17 -34.06 2.09
C ASN A 113 38.54 -32.72 2.48
N GLN A 114 38.61 -31.70 1.63
CA GLN A 114 37.88 -30.44 1.82
C GLN A 114 36.37 -30.65 1.74
N MET A 115 35.87 -31.41 0.75
CA MET A 115 34.45 -31.74 0.65
C MET A 115 33.97 -32.56 1.85
N ALA A 116 34.77 -33.50 2.36
CA ALA A 116 34.43 -34.28 3.54
C ALA A 116 34.36 -33.41 4.81
N ALA A 117 35.29 -32.46 4.97
CA ALA A 117 35.24 -31.50 6.07
C ALA A 117 34.05 -30.53 5.93
N GLU A 118 33.74 -30.09 4.71
CA GLU A 118 32.55 -29.28 4.42
C GLU A 118 31.24 -30.03 4.69
N LEU A 119 31.19 -31.34 4.43
CA LEU A 119 30.06 -32.22 4.75
C LEU A 119 29.89 -32.41 6.25
N GLU A 120 30.97 -32.60 7.00
CA GLU A 120 30.94 -32.72 8.46
C GLU A 120 30.52 -31.40 9.13
N ASP A 121 30.99 -30.26 8.61
CA ASP A 121 30.53 -28.93 9.03
C ASP A 121 29.08 -28.64 8.59
N TRP A 122 28.63 -29.20 7.47
CA TRP A 122 27.22 -29.16 7.07
C TRP A 122 26.33 -29.99 7.99
N GLU A 123 26.78 -31.17 8.40
CA GLU A 123 26.05 -32.08 9.30
C GLU A 123 26.01 -31.52 10.73
N LYS A 124 27.11 -30.93 11.20
CA LYS A 124 27.17 -30.12 12.42
C LYS A 124 26.31 -28.85 12.32
N GLY A 125 26.24 -28.24 11.13
CA GLY A 125 25.40 -27.07 10.84
C GLY A 125 23.90 -27.41 10.79
N LEU A 126 23.52 -28.61 10.36
CA LEU A 126 22.15 -29.12 10.39
C LEU A 126 21.73 -29.51 11.81
N THR A 127 22.57 -30.23 12.55
CA THR A 127 22.30 -30.60 13.95
C THR A 127 22.29 -29.38 14.88
N ALA A 128 23.09 -28.34 14.62
CA ALA A 128 22.98 -27.05 15.29
C ALA A 128 21.72 -26.25 14.89
N ARG A 129 21.21 -26.45 13.66
CA ARG A 129 19.95 -25.84 13.18
C ARG A 129 18.70 -26.50 13.76
N ASP A 130 18.72 -27.81 14.00
CA ASP A 130 17.63 -28.52 14.69
C ASP A 130 17.53 -28.13 16.18
N HIS A 131 18.63 -27.70 16.80
CA HIS A 131 18.61 -27.16 18.16
C HIS A 131 18.24 -25.67 18.24
N LEU A 132 18.36 -24.90 17.14
CA LEU A 132 17.93 -23.50 17.07
C LEU A 132 16.43 -23.34 16.76
N LEU A 133 15.81 -24.35 16.15
CA LEU A 133 14.36 -24.51 16.06
C LEU A 133 13.77 -25.27 17.26
N SER A 134 14.34 -25.04 18.46
CA SER A 134 13.68 -25.49 19.69
C SER A 134 12.25 -24.92 19.73
N SER A 135 11.31 -25.81 19.98
CA SER A 135 9.85 -25.62 19.98
C SER A 135 9.35 -24.39 20.77
N GLY A 136 10.17 -23.78 21.64
CA GLY A 136 9.82 -22.59 22.41
C GLY A 136 9.90 -21.25 21.65
N ARG A 137 10.86 -21.07 20.72
CA ARG A 137 11.02 -19.78 20.02
C ARG A 137 10.07 -19.60 18.85
N ALA A 138 9.78 -20.67 18.12
CA ALA A 138 8.78 -20.64 17.05
C ALA A 138 7.38 -20.29 17.59
N MET A 139 7.01 -20.79 18.78
CA MET A 139 5.75 -20.41 19.44
C MET A 139 5.73 -18.94 19.88
N LEU A 140 6.86 -18.36 20.29
CA LEU A 140 6.94 -16.93 20.63
C LEU A 140 6.80 -16.04 19.39
N PHE A 141 7.41 -16.39 18.27
CA PHE A 141 7.22 -15.67 17.01
C PHE A 141 5.80 -15.82 16.48
N LEU A 142 5.21 -17.01 16.52
CA LEU A 142 3.81 -17.22 16.14
C LEU A 142 2.85 -16.48 17.09
N GLY A 143 3.15 -16.45 18.39
CA GLY A 143 2.39 -15.69 19.39
C GLY A 143 2.47 -14.19 19.15
N MET A 144 3.65 -13.64 18.90
CA MET A 144 3.84 -12.23 18.57
C MET A 144 3.20 -11.86 17.22
N LEU A 145 3.28 -12.73 16.21
CA LEU A 145 2.63 -12.53 14.92
C LEU A 145 1.10 -12.56 15.06
N ALA A 146 0.55 -13.53 15.79
CA ALA A 146 -0.87 -13.62 16.07
C ALA A 146 -1.36 -12.41 16.88
N MET A 147 -0.56 -11.93 17.85
CA MET A 147 -0.87 -10.74 18.62
C MET A 147 -0.80 -9.47 17.77
N ALA A 148 0.18 -9.34 16.87
CA ALA A 148 0.28 -8.21 15.95
C ALA A 148 -0.89 -8.18 14.96
N LEU A 149 -1.28 -9.35 14.41
CA LEU A 149 -2.45 -9.46 13.55
C LEU A 149 -3.75 -9.19 14.32
N ALA A 150 -3.87 -9.66 15.56
CA ALA A 150 -5.00 -9.34 16.41
C ALA A 150 -5.07 -7.83 16.69
N ILE A 151 -3.95 -7.18 17.05
CA ILE A 151 -3.90 -5.73 17.25
C ILE A 151 -4.27 -4.99 15.97
N ALA A 152 -3.71 -5.36 14.81
CA ALA A 152 -4.08 -4.77 13.53
C ALA A 152 -5.56 -4.99 13.19
N PHE A 153 -6.13 -6.15 13.53
CA PHE A 153 -7.55 -6.43 13.33
C PHE A 153 -8.45 -5.61 14.27
N PHE A 154 -8.13 -5.56 15.57
CA PHE A 154 -8.92 -4.83 16.56
C PHE A 154 -8.76 -3.30 16.45
N SER A 155 -7.57 -2.82 16.07
CA SER A 155 -7.33 -1.38 15.86
C SER A 155 -7.73 -0.92 14.46
N GLY A 156 -7.53 -1.74 13.42
CA GLY A 156 -7.79 -1.35 12.03
C GLY A 156 -9.25 -1.48 11.60
N LYS A 157 -9.99 -2.45 12.13
CA LYS A 157 -11.41 -2.65 11.82
C LYS A 157 -12.28 -1.41 12.10
N PRO A 158 -12.20 -0.72 13.25
CA PRO A 158 -13.04 0.47 13.48
C PRO A 158 -12.72 1.61 12.49
N PHE A 159 -11.45 1.83 12.13
CA PHE A 159 -11.10 2.84 11.12
C PHE A 159 -11.53 2.45 9.71
N TYR A 160 -11.41 1.17 9.36
CA TYR A 160 -11.84 0.67 8.06
C TYR A 160 -13.37 0.75 7.93
N ASP A 161 -14.10 0.30 8.94
CA ASP A 161 -15.57 0.33 8.96
C ASP A 161 -16.07 1.79 8.94
N ASP A 162 -15.42 2.72 9.65
CA ASP A 162 -15.72 4.17 9.61
C ASP A 162 -15.51 4.77 8.21
N TYR A 163 -14.37 4.46 7.58
CA TYR A 163 -14.08 4.90 6.21
C TYR A 163 -15.11 4.35 5.21
N ARG A 164 -15.48 3.08 5.34
CA ARG A 164 -16.49 2.45 4.47
C ARG A 164 -17.89 2.99 4.73
N ALA A 165 -18.24 3.35 5.97
CA ALA A 165 -19.49 4.02 6.29
C ALA A 165 -19.57 5.41 5.63
N ARG A 166 -18.49 6.21 5.70
CA ARG A 166 -18.41 7.49 4.96
C ARG A 166 -18.59 7.32 3.46
N GLN A 167 -17.94 6.31 2.88
CA GLN A 167 -18.10 6.02 1.45
C GLN A 167 -19.53 5.59 1.13
N GLN A 168 -20.13 4.74 1.95
CA GLN A 168 -21.49 4.25 1.76
C GLN A 168 -22.54 5.38 1.86
N SER A 169 -22.35 6.38 2.73
CA SER A 169 -23.26 7.53 2.81
C SER A 169 -23.19 8.42 1.57
N GLU A 170 -22.00 8.62 0.99
CA GLU A 170 -21.82 9.33 -0.28
C GLU A 170 -22.46 8.58 -1.46
N GLU A 171 -22.29 7.26 -1.52
CA GLU A 171 -22.94 6.41 -2.53
C GLU A 171 -24.46 6.45 -2.40
N ALA A 172 -24.99 6.41 -1.17
CA ALA A 172 -26.41 6.58 -0.89
C ALA A 172 -26.94 7.94 -1.35
N TYR A 173 -26.19 9.03 -1.11
CA TYR A 173 -26.56 10.36 -1.58
C TYR A 173 -26.67 10.40 -3.12
N VAL A 174 -25.73 9.77 -3.83
CA VAL A 174 -25.78 9.68 -5.29
C VAL A 174 -27.01 8.89 -5.76
N ALA A 175 -27.34 7.77 -5.10
CA ALA A 175 -28.54 7.00 -5.39
C ALA A 175 -29.82 7.83 -5.17
N LEU A 176 -29.89 8.56 -4.06
CA LEU A 176 -31.02 9.46 -3.77
C LEU A 176 -31.12 10.61 -4.78
N SER A 177 -29.99 11.15 -5.24
CA SER A 177 -29.97 12.18 -6.29
C SER A 177 -30.50 11.65 -7.62
N ASN A 178 -30.18 10.41 -7.99
CA ASN A 178 -30.72 9.79 -9.19
C ASN A 178 -32.24 9.57 -9.05
N ALA A 179 -32.69 9.05 -7.91
CA ALA A 179 -34.12 8.92 -7.61
C ALA A 179 -34.85 10.28 -7.64
N GLY A 180 -34.23 11.33 -7.11
CA GLY A 180 -34.75 12.70 -7.16
C GLY A 180 -34.92 13.21 -8.59
N ASN A 181 -34.01 12.88 -9.50
CA ASN A 181 -34.14 13.23 -10.92
C ASN A 181 -35.29 12.48 -11.59
N GLU A 182 -35.47 11.19 -11.27
CA GLU A 182 -36.59 10.39 -11.76
C GLU A 182 -37.94 10.95 -11.27
N VAL A 183 -38.05 11.25 -9.98
CA VAL A 183 -39.26 11.86 -9.39
C VAL A 183 -39.52 13.24 -9.98
N MET A 184 -38.49 14.06 -10.20
CA MET A 184 -38.63 15.34 -10.90
C MET A 184 -39.14 15.18 -12.33
N SER A 185 -38.71 14.14 -13.03
CA SER A 185 -39.24 13.80 -14.36
C SER A 185 -40.73 13.44 -14.29
N LEU A 186 -41.13 12.62 -13.30
CA LEU A 186 -42.53 12.26 -13.06
C LEU A 186 -43.40 13.48 -12.75
N ILE A 187 -42.91 14.38 -11.90
CA ILE A 187 -43.59 15.65 -11.58
C ILE A 187 -43.76 16.50 -12.84
N ARG A 188 -42.72 16.62 -13.67
CA ARG A 188 -42.79 17.40 -14.92
C ARG A 188 -43.78 16.81 -15.92
N SER A 189 -43.87 15.48 -16.00
CA SER A 189 -44.82 14.76 -16.86
C SER A 189 -46.25 14.88 -16.36
N ASN A 190 -46.49 14.55 -15.10
CA ASN A 190 -47.83 14.37 -14.53
C ASN A 190 -48.37 15.65 -13.86
N LYS A 191 -47.53 16.67 -13.71
CA LYS A 191 -47.81 17.96 -13.03
C LYS A 191 -48.15 17.84 -11.54
N VAL A 192 -47.96 16.66 -10.94
CA VAL A 192 -48.26 16.37 -9.54
C VAL A 192 -47.13 15.51 -8.95
N PHE A 193 -46.87 15.67 -7.66
CA PHE A 193 -45.95 14.81 -6.91
C PHE A 193 -46.46 13.37 -6.89
N PRO A 194 -45.60 12.36 -7.15
CA PRO A 194 -46.05 10.98 -7.16
C PRO A 194 -46.47 10.54 -5.74
N SER A 195 -47.64 9.92 -5.62
CA SER A 195 -48.12 9.34 -4.36
C SER A 195 -47.34 8.09 -3.93
N SER A 196 -46.62 7.47 -4.87
CA SER A 196 -45.78 6.30 -4.62
C SER A 196 -44.54 6.33 -5.51
N TYR A 197 -43.39 6.07 -4.90
CA TYR A 197 -42.12 5.79 -5.57
C TYR A 197 -41.31 4.89 -4.62
N SER A 198 -40.62 3.90 -5.18
CA SER A 198 -39.78 2.99 -4.41
C SER A 198 -38.53 2.65 -5.21
N ASN A 199 -37.37 2.75 -4.58
CA ASN A 199 -36.11 2.27 -5.14
C ASN A 199 -35.29 1.64 -4.01
N ASP A 200 -35.13 0.33 -4.09
CA ASP A 200 -34.47 -0.47 -3.06
C ASP A 200 -33.04 -0.79 -3.46
N GLY A 201 -32.11 -0.43 -2.58
CA GLY A 201 -30.73 -0.85 -2.65
C GLY A 201 -30.45 -2.02 -1.71
N GLU A 202 -29.21 -2.49 -1.72
CA GLU A 202 -28.78 -3.54 -0.80
C GLU A 202 -28.87 -3.09 0.67
N TYR A 203 -28.46 -1.85 0.94
CA TYR A 203 -28.33 -1.28 2.29
C TYR A 203 -29.28 -0.11 2.58
N TYR A 204 -30.18 0.22 1.65
CA TYR A 204 -31.12 1.32 1.80
C TYR A 204 -32.47 1.03 1.12
N HIS A 205 -33.50 1.78 1.55
CA HIS A 205 -34.79 1.90 0.88
C HIS A 205 -35.05 3.38 0.58
N ILE A 206 -35.40 3.71 -0.66
CA ILE A 206 -35.87 5.06 -1.04
C ILE A 206 -37.37 5.00 -1.23
N GLY A 207 -38.09 5.87 -0.53
CA GLY A 207 -39.54 5.99 -0.63
C GLY A 207 -40.01 7.43 -0.63
N VAL A 208 -41.29 7.64 -0.95
CA VAL A 208 -41.95 8.93 -0.78
C VAL A 208 -42.24 9.19 0.69
N GLU A 209 -41.95 10.40 1.16
CA GLU A 209 -42.29 10.90 2.49
C GLU A 209 -43.24 12.11 2.33
N GLY A 210 -44.53 11.88 2.56
CA GLY A 210 -45.56 12.91 2.36
C GLY A 210 -45.76 13.27 0.88
N ASP A 211 -46.16 14.52 0.61
CA ASP A 211 -46.52 14.98 -0.73
C ASP A 211 -45.42 15.82 -1.42
N ASN A 212 -44.24 15.93 -0.80
CA ASN A 212 -43.18 16.82 -1.27
C ASN A 212 -41.76 16.35 -0.96
N ALA A 213 -41.55 15.12 -0.50
CA ALA A 213 -40.22 14.64 -0.19
C ALA A 213 -40.01 13.18 -0.62
N ILE A 214 -38.75 12.86 -0.85
CA ILE A 214 -38.27 11.48 -0.95
C ILE A 214 -37.23 11.24 0.13
N LYS A 215 -37.27 10.06 0.73
CA LYS A 215 -36.42 9.69 1.85
C LYS A 215 -35.69 8.41 1.53
N LEU A 216 -34.37 8.44 1.66
CA LEU A 216 -33.52 7.26 1.74
C LEU A 216 -33.36 6.88 3.20
N SER A 217 -33.78 5.68 3.57
CA SER A 217 -33.61 5.11 4.91
C SER A 217 -32.61 3.95 4.86
N PHE A 218 -31.58 4.00 5.71
CA PHE A 218 -30.59 2.92 5.80
C PHE A 218 -31.15 1.73 6.58
N ASN A 219 -30.98 0.54 6.02
CA ASN A 219 -31.45 -0.71 6.63
C ASN A 219 -30.37 -1.34 7.53
N GLN A 220 -30.65 -2.52 8.09
CA GLN A 220 -29.72 -3.22 9.00
C GLN A 220 -28.44 -3.76 8.30
N LYS A 221 -28.38 -3.76 6.97
CA LYS A 221 -27.18 -4.14 6.19
C LYS A 221 -26.22 -2.98 5.97
N ALA A 222 -26.61 -1.75 6.31
CA ALA A 222 -25.69 -0.61 6.29
C ALA A 222 -24.60 -0.76 7.36
N TYR A 223 -23.47 -0.07 7.18
CA TYR A 223 -22.40 -0.05 8.19
C TYR A 223 -22.90 0.57 9.51
N ASN A 224 -22.30 0.13 10.62
CA ASN A 224 -22.58 0.67 11.95
C ASN A 224 -22.35 2.20 11.93
N GLY A 225 -23.32 2.95 12.46
CA GLY A 225 -23.34 4.42 12.39
C GLY A 225 -24.30 5.00 11.35
N LEU A 226 -24.67 4.22 10.33
CA LEU A 226 -25.69 4.59 9.34
C LEU A 226 -27.03 3.88 9.57
N GLN A 227 -27.03 2.73 10.24
CA GLN A 227 -28.24 1.93 10.42
C GLN A 227 -29.34 2.73 11.15
N GLY A 228 -30.54 2.78 10.55
CA GLY A 228 -31.68 3.49 11.11
C GLY A 228 -31.65 5.01 10.91
N SER A 229 -30.59 5.57 10.30
CA SER A 229 -30.56 6.97 9.85
C SER A 229 -31.12 7.10 8.43
N SER A 230 -31.20 8.32 7.95
CA SER A 230 -31.85 8.70 6.72
C SER A 230 -31.29 9.98 6.08
N ILE A 231 -31.52 10.10 4.78
CA ILE A 231 -31.28 11.31 4.01
C ILE A 231 -32.61 11.63 3.31
N THR A 232 -33.14 12.83 3.52
CA THR A 232 -34.40 13.30 2.94
C THR A 232 -34.11 14.42 1.96
N PHE A 233 -34.67 14.32 0.76
CA PHE A 233 -34.75 15.41 -0.21
C PHE A 233 -36.14 16.01 -0.16
N GLU A 234 -36.23 17.22 0.38
CA GLU A 234 -37.46 18.01 0.42
C GLU A 234 -37.52 18.93 -0.80
N LEU A 235 -38.62 18.88 -1.52
CA LEU A 235 -38.84 19.76 -2.66
C LEU A 235 -39.11 21.17 -2.16
N TYR A 236 -38.36 22.16 -2.65
CA TYR A 236 -38.59 23.56 -2.32
C TYR A 236 -38.66 24.41 -3.60
N GLN A 237 -39.48 25.45 -3.54
CA GLN A 237 -39.67 26.35 -4.66
C GLN A 237 -38.65 27.49 -4.62
N ILE A 238 -37.94 27.68 -5.72
CA ILE A 238 -37.04 28.81 -5.93
C ILE A 238 -37.81 29.87 -6.73
N PRO A 239 -37.95 31.10 -6.19
CA PRO A 239 -38.59 32.19 -6.91
C PRO A 239 -37.95 32.38 -8.29
N ASN A 240 -38.78 32.37 -9.35
CA ASN A 240 -38.37 32.56 -10.75
C ASN A 240 -37.43 31.48 -11.35
N ALA A 241 -37.09 30.40 -10.64
CA ALA A 241 -36.20 29.34 -11.14
C ALA A 241 -36.79 27.92 -11.10
N GLY A 242 -37.96 27.74 -10.49
CA GLY A 242 -38.69 26.45 -10.48
C GLY A 242 -38.64 25.77 -9.11
N VAL A 243 -38.48 24.46 -9.10
CA VAL A 243 -38.37 23.65 -7.87
C VAL A 243 -37.06 22.89 -7.89
N ASP A 244 -36.45 22.75 -6.72
CA ASP A 244 -35.19 22.04 -6.51
C ASP A 244 -35.25 21.24 -5.20
N TRP A 245 -34.25 20.40 -4.97
CA TRP A 245 -34.15 19.55 -3.79
C TRP A 245 -33.33 20.21 -2.70
N ARG A 246 -33.89 20.26 -1.49
CA ARG A 246 -33.17 20.59 -0.27
C ARG A 246 -32.84 19.29 0.44
N CYS A 247 -31.55 19.04 0.63
CA CYS A 247 -31.10 17.88 1.41
C CYS A 247 -31.24 18.16 2.91
N ARG A 248 -31.74 17.17 3.65
CA ARG A 248 -31.68 17.07 5.11
C ARG A 248 -31.23 15.67 5.51
N THR A 249 -30.56 15.56 6.65
CA THR A 249 -30.15 14.26 7.16
C THR A 249 -30.07 14.25 8.68
N ASP A 250 -30.31 13.08 9.26
CA ASP A 250 -30.09 12.75 10.67
C ASP A 250 -28.80 11.92 10.88
N LEU A 251 -27.97 11.79 9.83
CA LEU A 251 -26.67 11.13 9.89
C LEU A 251 -25.76 11.80 10.94
N PRO A 252 -24.93 11.02 11.65
CA PRO A 252 -23.86 11.57 12.47
C PRO A 252 -22.96 12.48 11.65
N GLU A 253 -22.43 13.55 12.25
CA GLU A 253 -21.67 14.59 11.53
C GLU A 253 -20.50 14.03 10.71
N ASP A 254 -19.87 12.97 11.21
CA ASP A 254 -18.76 12.30 10.55
C ASP A 254 -19.15 11.61 9.23
N TYR A 255 -20.44 11.30 9.05
CA TYR A 255 -20.97 10.56 7.89
C TYR A 255 -21.87 11.41 6.99
N VAL A 256 -22.07 12.69 7.30
CA VAL A 256 -22.86 13.58 6.45
C VAL A 256 -22.17 13.76 5.09
N PRO A 257 -22.85 13.46 3.97
CA PRO A 257 -22.28 13.63 2.65
C PRO A 257 -21.91 15.09 2.38
N VAL A 258 -20.76 15.33 1.75
CA VAL A 258 -20.24 16.69 1.45
C VAL A 258 -21.23 17.51 0.63
N ARG A 259 -22.04 16.84 -0.19
CA ARG A 259 -23.03 17.46 -1.09
C ARG A 259 -24.37 17.75 -0.41
N CYS A 260 -24.56 17.30 0.82
CA CYS A 260 -25.71 17.64 1.65
C CYS A 260 -25.29 18.78 2.60
N PRO A 261 -25.57 20.05 2.28
CA PRO A 261 -25.24 21.15 3.17
C PRO A 261 -25.98 21.00 4.50
N LYS A 262 -25.29 21.31 5.62
CA LYS A 262 -25.90 21.42 6.95
C LYS A 262 -26.92 22.55 7.00
#